data_AF-A0A6B3HT99-F1
#
_entry.id   AF-A0A6B3HT99-F1
#
_cell.length_a   1.000
_cell.length_b   1.000
_cell.length_c   1.000
_cell.angle_alpha   90.00
_cell.angle_beta   90.00
_cell.angle_gamma   90.00
#
_symmetry.space_group_name_H-M   'P 1'
#
loop_
_entity.id
_entity.type
_entity.pdbx_description
1 polymer ?
#
loop_
_entity_poly.entity_id
_entity_poly.type
_entity_poly.pdbx_seq_one_letter_code
_entity_poly.pdbx_strand_id
1 'polypeptide(L)'
;KAQARPYWALTVAADHATLWNGTDGSIEVRQLGGFPLTAPKEAPNPQREERIGDTPSTFTYEDTRNFFRTVDQKLRAVLAADPRPLYVMGLPPALALLEEVGESSKGAVGRVAK
;
A
#
# COMPACT_ATOMS: atom_id res chain seq x y z
N LYS A 1 10.74 -27.20 -18.66
CA LYS A 1 10.09 -27.00 -17.35
C LYS A 1 10.04 -25.50 -17.10
N ALA A 2 8.86 -24.88 -17.05
CA ALA A 2 8.76 -23.45 -16.82
C ALA A 2 9.26 -23.15 -15.40
N GLN A 3 10.30 -22.33 -15.30
CA GLN A 3 10.83 -21.89 -14.01
C GLN A 3 9.91 -20.80 -13.51
N ALA A 4 9.15 -21.06 -12.45
CA ALA A 4 8.27 -20.09 -11.85
C ALA A 4 9.07 -18.84 -11.46
N ARG A 5 8.75 -17.69 -12.07
CA ARG A 5 9.45 -16.43 -11.79
C ARG A 5 8.76 -15.73 -10.63
N PRO A 6 9.39 -15.61 -9.45
CA PRO A 6 8.78 -14.91 -8.33
C PRO A 6 8.62 -13.43 -8.66
N TYR A 7 7.53 -12.84 -8.18
CA TYR A 7 7.24 -11.42 -8.31
C TYR A 7 6.70 -10.86 -6.99
N TRP A 8 6.87 -9.57 -6.80
CA TRP A 8 6.19 -8.82 -5.76
C TRP A 8 4.86 -8.30 -6.29
N ALA A 9 3.82 -8.42 -5.48
CA ALA A 9 2.57 -7.70 -5.71
C ALA A 9 2.27 -6.85 -4.47
N LEU A 10 1.89 -5.59 -4.66
CA LEU A 10 1.47 -4.69 -3.59
C LEU A 10 0.00 -4.34 -3.82
N THR A 11 -0.84 -4.63 -2.83
CA THR A 11 -2.21 -4.10 -2.79
C THR A 11 -2.25 -2.90 -1.85
N VAL A 12 -2.81 -1.78 -2.30
CA VAL A 12 -2.80 -0.51 -1.57
C VAL A 12 -4.19 0.14 -1.57
N ALA A 13 -4.59 0.60 -0.39
CA ALA A 13 -5.79 1.37 -0.11
C ALA A 13 -5.44 2.58 0.77
N ALA A 14 -6.43 3.41 1.10
CA ALA A 14 -6.23 4.62 1.89
C ALA A 14 -5.68 4.33 3.30
N ASP A 15 -6.11 3.22 3.89
CA ASP A 15 -5.83 2.85 5.28
C ASP A 15 -4.96 1.60 5.44
N HIS A 16 -4.64 0.88 4.36
CA HIS A 16 -3.82 -0.32 4.46
C HIS A 16 -3.02 -0.61 3.19
N ALA A 17 -1.91 -1.33 3.36
CA ALA A 17 -1.08 -1.82 2.28
C ALA A 17 -0.57 -3.23 2.61
N THR A 18 -0.70 -4.15 1.68
CA THR A 18 -0.30 -5.56 1.85
C THR A 18 0.66 -5.95 0.74
N LEU A 19 1.79 -6.53 1.14
CA LEU A 19 2.78 -7.09 0.23
C LEU A 19 2.54 -8.58 0.04
N TRP A 20 2.67 -9.03 -1.19
CA TRP A 20 2.42 -10.40 -1.61
C TRP A 20 3.61 -10.96 -2.36
N ASN A 21 3.97 -12.21 -2.08
CA ASN A 21 4.87 -12.99 -2.91
C ASN A 21 4.04 -13.79 -3.91
N GLY A 22 4.20 -13.47 -5.19
CA GLY A 22 3.59 -14.21 -6.27
C GLY A 22 4.58 -15.17 -6.92
N THR A 23 4.12 -16.37 -7.23
CA THR A 23 4.82 -17.36 -8.06
C THR A 23 3.86 -17.85 -9.15
N ASP A 24 4.34 -18.66 -10.08
CA ASP A 24 3.53 -19.23 -11.16
C ASP A 24 2.45 -20.15 -10.56
N GLY A 25 1.23 -19.63 -10.41
CA GLY A 25 0.06 -20.36 -9.91
C GLY A 25 -0.35 -20.10 -8.45
N SER A 26 0.40 -19.31 -7.68
CA SER A 26 0.02 -18.98 -6.29
C SER A 26 0.48 -17.60 -5.86
N ILE A 27 -0.28 -16.97 -4.97
CA ILE A 27 0.07 -15.71 -4.33
C ILE A 27 -0.17 -15.84 -2.82
N GLU A 28 0.80 -15.41 -2.03
CA GLU A 28 0.75 -15.48 -0.56
C GLU A 28 1.06 -14.11 0.05
N VAL A 29 0.41 -13.78 1.17
CA VAL A 29 0.75 -12.58 1.94
C VAL A 29 2.15 -12.74 2.49
N ARG A 30 2.99 -11.73 2.31
CA ARG A 30 4.34 -11.69 2.90
C ARG A 30 4.42 -10.68 4.03
N GLN A 31 4.81 -11.20 5.19
CA GLN A 31 5.21 -10.40 6.34
C GLN A 31 6.69 -10.01 6.23
N LEU A 32 7.00 -9.08 5.33
CA LEU A 32 8.36 -8.62 5.04
C LEU A 32 8.42 -7.10 5.02
N GLY A 33 9.52 -6.49 5.46
CA GLY A 33 9.67 -5.02 5.45
C GLY A 33 8.68 -4.28 6.36
N GLY A 34 8.01 -5.02 7.25
CA GLY A 34 6.93 -4.51 8.09
C GLY A 34 5.62 -4.28 7.34
N PHE A 35 5.39 -5.00 6.23
CA PHE A 35 4.07 -5.29 5.68
C PHE A 35 3.43 -6.48 6.42
N PRO A 36 2.09 -6.62 6.45
CA PRO A 36 1.12 -5.60 6.03
C PRO A 36 1.18 -4.37 6.93
N LEU A 37 0.80 -3.22 6.36
CA LEU A 37 0.74 -1.93 7.02
C LEU A 37 -0.71 -1.50 7.15
N THR A 38 -1.03 -0.90 8.28
CA THR A 38 -2.31 -0.23 8.51
C THR A 38 -2.00 1.21 8.92
N ALA A 39 -2.70 2.16 8.33
CA ALA A 39 -2.60 3.55 8.69
C ALA A 39 -3.01 3.71 10.15
N PRO A 40 -2.32 4.58 10.92
CA PRO A 40 -2.68 4.83 12.30
C PRO A 40 -4.12 5.37 12.33
N LYS A 41 -5.02 4.65 13.02
CA LYS A 41 -6.39 5.12 13.26
C LYS A 41 -6.38 5.87 14.59
N GLU A 42 -6.82 7.13 14.60
CA GLU A 42 -7.14 7.81 15.86
C GLU A 42 -8.13 6.94 16.65
N ALA A 43 -7.88 6.74 17.94
CA ALA A 43 -8.79 6.01 18.81
C ALA A 43 -10.19 6.66 18.72
N PRO A 44 -11.27 5.88 18.59
CA PRO A 44 -12.62 6.43 18.58
C PRO A 44 -12.83 7.20 19.88
N ASN A 45 -12.91 8.52 19.78
CA ASN A 45 -13.22 9.40 20.91
C ASN A 45 -14.75 9.48 21.01
N PRO A 46 -15.40 8.86 22.01
CA PRO A 46 -16.87 8.82 22.12
C PRO A 46 -17.51 10.20 22.31
N GLN A 47 -16.71 11.24 22.63
CA GLN A 47 -17.21 12.62 22.77
C GLN A 47 -17.44 13.34 21.44
N ARG A 48 -17.10 12.73 20.28
CA ARG A 48 -17.40 13.29 18.94
C ARG A 48 -18.74 12.78 18.35
N GLU A 49 -19.48 11.94 19.06
CA GLU A 49 -20.71 11.33 18.54
C GLU A 49 -21.93 12.28 18.54
N GLU A 50 -21.82 13.48 19.14
CA GLU A 50 -22.93 14.44 19.31
C GLU A 50 -22.89 15.68 18.39
N ARG A 51 -22.18 15.63 17.25
CA ARG A 51 -22.38 16.61 16.15
C ARG A 51 -22.51 15.90 14.81
N ILE A 52 -23.71 15.40 14.56
CA ILE A 52 -24.19 15.10 13.21
C ILE A 52 -24.39 16.45 12.53
N GLY A 53 -23.54 16.80 11.56
CA GLY A 53 -23.69 18.05 10.81
C GLY A 53 -22.54 18.43 9.87
N ASP A 54 -21.39 17.76 9.95
CA ASP A 54 -20.35 17.80 8.92
C ASP A 54 -19.56 16.49 9.05
N THR A 55 -19.50 15.69 7.99
CA THR A 55 -18.81 14.39 8.00
C THR A 55 -17.38 14.60 8.50
N PRO A 56 -16.99 14.08 9.68
CA PRO A 56 -15.64 14.30 10.17
C PRO A 56 -14.71 13.58 9.20
N SER A 57 -13.95 14.37 8.44
CA SER A 57 -12.91 13.90 7.55
C SER A 57 -11.77 13.36 8.42
N THR A 58 -11.96 12.16 8.99
CA THR A 58 -11.08 11.51 9.97
C THR A 58 -9.77 10.98 9.39
N PHE A 59 -9.48 11.30 8.13
CA PHE A 59 -8.16 11.14 7.53
C PHE A 59 -7.79 12.48 6.91
N THR A 60 -6.96 13.26 7.61
CA THR A 60 -6.34 14.42 7.00
C THR A 60 -5.58 13.92 5.77
N TYR A 61 -5.72 14.62 4.65
CA TYR A 61 -5.00 14.27 3.43
C TYR A 61 -3.47 14.15 3.67
N GLU A 62 -2.95 14.89 4.65
CA GLU A 62 -1.57 14.79 5.12
C GLU A 62 -1.22 13.46 5.81
N ASP A 63 -2.10 12.91 6.66
CA ASP A 63 -1.91 11.61 7.30
C ASP A 63 -1.89 10.49 6.26
N THR A 64 -2.80 10.56 5.28
CA THR A 64 -2.81 9.62 4.16
C THR A 64 -1.52 9.76 3.34
N ARG A 65 -1.07 10.97 3.02
CA ARG A 65 0.23 11.18 2.34
C ARG A 65 1.40 10.59 3.13
N ASN A 66 1.45 10.80 4.44
CA ASN A 66 2.50 10.26 5.32
C ASN A 66 2.46 8.72 5.38
N PHE A 67 1.27 8.13 5.40
CA PHE A 67 1.10 6.68 5.29
C PHE A 67 1.69 6.15 3.98
N PHE A 68 1.32 6.75 2.85
CA PHE A 68 1.83 6.32 1.53
C PHE A 68 3.34 6.54 1.38
N ARG A 69 3.93 7.59 1.98
CA ARG A 69 5.39 7.76 2.06
C ARG A 69 6.05 6.63 2.85
N THR A 70 5.44 6.21 3.96
CA THR A 70 5.92 5.08 4.77
C THR A 70 5.86 3.77 3.98
N VAL A 71 4.77 3.56 3.23
CA VAL A 71 4.62 2.41 2.32
C VAL A 71 5.74 2.41 1.27
N ASP A 72 6.01 3.53 0.61
CA ASP A 72 7.07 3.64 -0.39
C ASP A 72 8.46 3.37 0.21
N GLN A 73 8.77 3.94 1.37
CA GLN A 73 10.05 3.71 2.05
C GLN A 73 10.27 2.23 2.37
N LYS A 74 9.25 1.55 2.91
CA LYS A 74 9.31 0.12 3.22
C LYS A 74 9.40 -0.74 1.97
N LEU A 75 8.64 -0.39 0.93
CA LEU A 75 8.70 -1.05 -0.37
C LEU A 75 10.10 -0.94 -0.98
N ARG A 76 10.74 0.23 -0.92
CA ARG A 76 12.12 0.44 -1.38
C ARG A 76 13.10 -0.50 -0.69
N ALA A 77 12.98 -0.66 0.62
CA ALA A 77 13.84 -1.56 1.39
C ALA A 77 13.65 -3.03 0.95
N VAL A 78 12.41 -3.45 0.70
CA VAL A 78 12.10 -4.80 0.19
C VAL A 78 12.71 -5.01 -1.20
N LEU A 79 12.51 -4.08 -2.13
CA LEU A 79 13.03 -4.18 -3.49
C LEU A 79 14.56 -4.13 -3.54
N ALA A 80 15.19 -3.39 -2.63
CA ALA A 80 16.65 -3.36 -2.51
C ALA A 80 17.22 -4.69 -2.00
N ALA A 81 16.48 -5.39 -1.13
CA ALA A 81 16.89 -6.68 -0.60
C ALA A 81 16.64 -7.84 -1.58
N ASP A 82 15.52 -7.82 -2.30
CA ASP A 82 15.13 -8.85 -3.28
C ASP A 82 14.55 -8.18 -4.56
N PRO A 83 15.42 -7.84 -5.54
CA PRO A 83 15.03 -7.10 -6.73
C PRO A 83 14.34 -8.02 -7.73
N ARG A 84 13.01 -8.00 -7.73
CA ARG A 84 12.17 -8.77 -8.65
C ARG A 84 10.99 -7.95 -9.16
N PRO A 85 10.29 -8.38 -10.23
CA PRO A 85 9.17 -7.65 -10.82
C PRO A 85 8.14 -7.24 -9.78
N LEU A 86 7.73 -5.97 -9.79
CA LEU A 86 6.71 -5.43 -8.91
C LEU A 86 5.43 -5.13 -9.69
N TYR A 87 4.30 -5.60 -9.18
CA TYR A 87 2.95 -5.23 -9.61
C TYR A 87 2.24 -4.47 -8.50
N VAL A 88 1.55 -3.39 -8.85
CA VAL A 88 0.81 -2.57 -7.88
C VAL A 88 -0.69 -2.59 -8.21
N MET A 89 -1.51 -2.82 -7.20
CA MET A 89 -2.96 -2.95 -7.31
C MET A 89 -3.66 -2.08 -6.26
N GLY A 90 -4.74 -1.41 -6.63
CA GLY A 90 -5.48 -0.56 -5.71
C GLY A 90 -6.54 0.27 -6.41
N LEU A 91 -7.24 1.10 -5.64
CA LEU A 91 -8.18 2.08 -6.20
C LEU A 91 -7.39 3.18 -6.95
N PRO A 92 -7.94 3.75 -8.04
CA PRO A 92 -7.29 4.85 -8.78
C PRO A 92 -6.73 6.00 -7.91
N PRO A 93 -7.46 6.56 -6.93
CA PRO A 93 -6.92 7.64 -6.09
C PRO A 93 -5.75 7.20 -5.21
N ALA A 94 -5.72 5.93 -4.78
CA ALA A 94 -4.61 5.39 -4.00
C ALA A 94 -3.36 5.21 -4.87
N LEU A 95 -3.52 4.71 -6.10
CA LEU A 95 -2.42 4.56 -7.04
C LEU A 95 -1.81 5.93 -7.40
N ALA A 96 -2.65 6.92 -7.72
CA ALA A 96 -2.21 8.27 -8.02
C ALA A 96 -1.44 8.90 -6.84
N LEU A 97 -1.93 8.72 -5.61
CA LEU A 97 -1.26 9.22 -4.42
C LEU A 97 0.10 8.54 -4.20
N LEU A 98 0.18 7.22 -4.39
CA LEU A 98 1.43 6.47 -4.27
C LEU A 98 2.49 6.94 -5.28
N GLU A 99 2.07 7.33 -6.48
CA GLU A 99 2.97 7.88 -7.51
C GLU A 99 3.39 9.33 -7.22
N GLU A 100 2.50 10.11 -6.60
CA GLU A 100 2.80 11.47 -6.17
C GLU A 100 3.86 11.49 -5.06
N VAL A 101 3.73 10.61 -4.07
CA VAL A 101 4.57 10.66 -2.86
C VAL A 101 5.80 9.76 -2.91
N GLY A 102 5.86 8.80 -3.84
CA GLY A 102 6.86 7.74 -3.87
C GLY A 102 7.54 7.57 -5.24
N GLU A 103 8.72 6.97 -5.23
CA GLU A 103 9.45 6.64 -6.46
C GLU A 103 9.54 5.15 -6.74
N SER A 104 9.35 4.30 -5.72
CA SER A 104 9.52 2.85 -5.84
C SER A 104 8.41 2.22 -6.69
N SER A 105 7.21 2.80 -6.64
CA SER A 105 6.08 2.41 -7.48
C SER A 105 6.27 2.78 -8.96
N LYS A 106 7.10 3.79 -9.29
CA LYS A 106 7.35 4.22 -10.67
C LYS A 106 8.00 3.13 -11.52
N GLY A 107 8.86 2.32 -10.91
CA GLY A 107 9.50 1.16 -11.54
C GLY A 107 8.62 -0.09 -11.63
N ALA A 108 7.34 -0.04 -11.22
CA ALA A 108 6.45 -1.18 -11.30
C ALA A 108 6.23 -1.63 -12.74
N VAL A 109 6.28 -2.95 -12.95
CA VAL A 109 6.11 -3.62 -14.25
C VAL A 109 4.66 -3.53 -14.74
N GLY A 110 3.70 -3.39 -13.82
CA GLY A 110 2.31 -3.18 -14.16
C GLY A 110 1.50 -2.61 -13.00
N ARG A 111 0.43 -1.90 -13.35
CA ARG A 111 -0.54 -1.35 -12.40
C ARG A 111 -1.93 -1.82 -12.77
N VAL A 112 -2.71 -2.23 -11.78
CA VAL A 112 -4.12 -2.61 -11.98
C VAL A 112 -4.97 -1.73 -11.07
N ALA A 113 -5.71 -0.81 -11.70
CA ALA A 113 -6.78 -0.09 -11.04
C ALA A 113 -8.05 -0.95 -11.09
N LYS A 114 -8.69 -1.17 -9.94
CA LYS A 114 -9.92 -1.95 -9.79
C LYS A 114 -10.97 -1.13 -9.07
#